data_AF-A0A352B0R1-F1
#
_entry.id   AF-A0A352B0R1-F1
#
_cell.length_a   1.000
_cell.length_b   1.000
_cell.length_c   1.000
_cell.angle_alpha   90.00
_cell.angle_beta   90.00
_cell.angle_gamma   90.00
#
_symmetry.space_group_name_H-M   'P 1'
#
loop_
_entity.id
_entity.type
_entity.pdbx_description
1 polymer ?
#
loop_
_entity_poly.entity_id
_entity_poly.type
_entity_poly.pdbx_seq_one_letter_code
_entity_poly.pdbx_strand_id
1 'polypeptide(L)' 'GIWSTPPIRVGKKVLHELMKTYLPKLAAGGEAYLVVQKHLGADSFQKWLAQEFQDLEVSRHDNQKTFRVIRGF' A
#
# COMPACT_ATOMS: atom_id res chain seq x y z
N GLY A 1 -5.45 9.32 8.60
CA GLY A 1 -5.19 8.31 7.57
C GLY A 1 -4.10 8.77 6.62
N ILE A 2 -3.60 7.88 5.77
CA ILE A 2 -2.61 8.16 4.72
C ILE A 2 -3.30 7.99 3.37
N TRP A 3 -3.16 8.96 2.45
CA TRP A 3 -3.55 8.80 1.05
C TRP A 3 -2.33 9.07 0.19
N SER A 4 -1.90 8.10 -0.61
CA SER A 4 -0.66 8.23 -1.36
C SER A 4 -0.67 7.44 -2.67
N THR A 5 -0.03 7.99 -3.68
CA THR A 5 0.43 7.26 -4.86
C THR A 5 1.91 6.91 -4.64
N PRO A 6 2.23 5.76 -4.00
CA PRO A 6 3.59 5.46 -3.61
C PRO A 6 4.54 5.48 -4.83
N PRO A 7 5.78 5.98 -4.68
CA PRO A 7 6.66 6.25 -5.81
C PRO A 7 7.29 4.96 -6.36
N ILE A 8 6.51 4.08 -7.01
CA ILE A 8 6.93 2.70 -7.37
C ILE A 8 8.25 2.64 -8.17
N ARG A 9 8.55 3.67 -8.96
CA ARG A 9 9.75 3.73 -9.80
C ARG A 9 11.07 3.88 -9.03
N VAL A 10 11.03 4.17 -7.73
CA VAL A 10 12.23 4.19 -6.85
C VAL A 10 12.81 2.79 -6.59
N GLY A 11 12.11 1.74 -7.03
CA GLY A 11 12.49 0.36 -6.81
C GLY A 11 11.94 -0.21 -5.49
N LYS A 12 11.89 -1.55 -5.42
CA LYS A 12 11.21 -2.27 -4.32
C LYS A 12 11.81 -1.96 -2.95
N LYS A 13 13.14 -1.94 -2.83
CA LYS A 13 13.82 -1.75 -1.54
C LYS A 13 13.40 -0.42 -0.88
N VAL A 14 13.56 0.68 -1.61
CA VAL A 14 13.24 2.03 -1.11
C VAL A 14 11.73 2.16 -0.87
N LEU A 15 10.90 1.64 -1.78
CA LEU A 15 9.45 1.62 -1.58
C LEU A 15 9.05 0.88 -0.28
N HIS A 16 9.63 -0.29 -0.04
CA HIS A 16 9.33 -1.10 1.14
C HIS A 16 9.79 -0.40 2.42
N GLU A 17 10.97 0.21 2.42
CA GLU A 17 11.48 1.01 3.55
C GLU A 17 10.57 2.20 3.87
N LEU A 18 10.06 2.90 2.85
CA LEU A 18 9.07 3.97 3.04
C LEU A 18 7.80 3.43 3.72
N MET A 19 7.24 2.32 3.23
CA MET A 19 6.03 1.75 3.82
C MET A 19 6.26 1.29 5.27
N LYS A 20 7.40 0.67 5.57
CA LYS A 20 7.80 0.30 6.94
C LYS A 20 7.98 1.51 7.85
N THR A 21 8.33 2.66 7.30
CA THR A 21 8.52 3.91 8.06
C THR A 21 7.19 4.57 8.41
N TYR A 22 6.21 4.54 7.50
CA TYR A 22 4.99 5.34 7.61
C TYR A 22 3.75 4.56 8.02
N LEU A 23 3.57 3.32 7.56
CA LEU A 23 2.37 2.55 7.90
C LEU A 23 2.24 2.23 9.40
N PRO A 24 3.31 1.88 10.14
CA PRO A 24 3.21 1.68 11.60
C PRO A 24 2.85 2.94 12.40
N LYS A 25 2.90 4.13 11.78
CA LYS A 25 2.56 5.40 12.42
C LYS A 25 1.07 5.75 12.27
N LEU A 26 0.28 4.90 11.62
CA LEU A 26 -1.17 5.05 11.62
C LEU A 26 -1.68 5.01 13.07
N ALA A 27 -2.53 5.96 13.43
CA ALA A 27 -3.25 5.91 14.69
C ALA A 27 -4.14 4.65 14.72
N ALA A 28 -4.52 4.17 15.91
CA ALA A 28 -5.45 3.05 16.04
C ALA A 28 -6.75 3.33 15.27
N GLY A 29 -7.15 2.40 14.40
CA GLY A 29 -8.29 2.57 13.48
C GLY A 29 -8.04 3.54 12.32
N GLY A 30 -6.80 3.98 12.12
CA GLY A 30 -6.39 4.88 11.06
C GLY A 30 -6.15 4.12 9.76
N GLU A 31 -6.72 4.63 8.67
CA GLU A 31 -6.66 3.93 7.39
C GLU A 31 -5.58 4.49 6.45
N ALA A 32 -4.98 3.62 5.65
CA ALA A 32 -4.12 4.01 4.52
C ALA A 32 -4.73 3.59 3.20
N TYR A 33 -4.80 4.52 2.24
CA TYR A 33 -5.25 4.33 0.87
C TYR A 33 -4.08 4.55 -0.08
N LEU A 34 -3.59 3.46 -0.67
CA LEU A 34 -2.45 3.48 -1.59
C LEU A 34 -2.92 3.23 -3.03
N VAL A 35 -2.72 4.20 -3.91
CA VAL A 35 -3.17 4.15 -5.31
C VAL A 35 -2.01 3.76 -6.21
N VAL A 36 -2.08 2.55 -6.80
CA VAL A 36 -0.99 1.96 -7.60
C VAL A 36 -1.48 1.55 -8.98
N GLN A 37 -0.72 1.87 -10.03
CA GLN A 37 -1.06 1.40 -11.37
C GLN A 37 -0.83 -0.12 -11.52
N LYS A 38 -1.76 -0.82 -12.15
CA LYS A 38 -1.77 -2.29 -12.33
C LYS A 38 -0.47 -2.81 -12.93
N HIS A 39 0.02 -2.17 -13.99
CA HIS A 39 1.24 -2.59 -14.69
C HIS A 39 2.52 -2.34 -13.89
N LEU A 40 2.47 -1.51 -12.84
CA LEU A 40 3.60 -1.26 -11.93
C LEU A 40 3.69 -2.29 -10.80
N GLY A 41 2.99 -3.43 -10.92
CA GLY A 41 3.09 -4.53 -9.96
C GLY A 41 2.19 -4.40 -8.74
N ALA A 42 1.02 -3.77 -8.90
CA ALA A 42 0.07 -3.55 -7.80
C ALA A 42 -0.34 -4.85 -7.06
N ASP A 43 -0.45 -6.00 -7.74
CA ASP A 43 -0.72 -7.29 -7.09
C ASP A 43 0.43 -7.75 -6.20
N SER A 44 1.67 -7.66 -6.71
CA SER A 44 2.85 -8.05 -5.94
C SER A 44 3.05 -7.13 -4.73
N PHE A 45 2.74 -5.84 -4.89
CA PHE A 45 2.82 -4.87 -3.81
C PHE A 45 1.74 -5.11 -2.75
N GLN A 46 0.50 -5.41 -3.15
CA GLN A 46 -0.56 -5.80 -2.22
C GLN A 46 -0.20 -7.06 -1.44
N LYS A 47 0.31 -8.11 -2.12
CA LYS A 47 0.75 -9.34 -1.45
C LYS A 47 1.86 -9.08 -0.44
N TRP A 48 2.83 -8.24 -0.81
CA TRP A 48 3.91 -7.87 0.10
C TRP A 48 3.39 -7.10 1.32
N LEU A 49 2.48 -6.12 1.13
CA LEU A 49 1.87 -5.40 2.24
C LEU A 49 1.17 -6.35 3.23
N ALA A 50 0.38 -7.31 2.73
CA ALA A 50 -0.32 -8.28 3.57
C ALA A 50 0.64 -9.22 4.33
N GLN A 51 1.81 -9.49 3.77
CA GLN A 51 2.83 -10.34 4.42
C GLN A 51 3.64 -9.57 5.46
N GLU A 52 3.98 -8.32 5.17
CA GLU A 52 4.83 -7.47 6.01
C GLU A 52 4.06 -6.90 7.20
N PHE A 53 2.80 -6.50 6.99
CA PHE A 53 1.96 -5.88 8.02
C PHE A 53 0.82 -6.83 8.39
N GLN A 54 1.14 -7.87 9.15
CA GLN A 54 0.17 -8.91 9.55
C GLN A 54 -0.94 -8.35 10.45
N ASP A 55 -0.66 -7.25 11.14
CA ASP A 55 -1.62 -6.55 12.01
C ASP A 55 -2.55 -5.60 11.24
N LEU A 56 -2.32 -5.40 9.92
CA LEU A 56 -3.16 -4.55 9.08
C LEU A 56 -4.02 -5.40 8.14
N GLU A 57 -5.30 -5.08 8.03
CA GLU A 57 -6.15 -5.73 7.04
C GLU A 57 -5.91 -5.12 5.64
N VAL A 58 -5.14 -5.82 4.81
CA VAL A 58 -4.82 -5.37 3.44
C VAL A 58 -5.86 -5.85 2.43
N SER A 59 -6.74 -4.95 2.00
CA SER A 59 -7.82 -5.26 1.05
C SER A 59 -7.77 -4.39 -0.22
N ARG A 60 -8.43 -4.88 -1.28
CA ARG A 60 -8.66 -4.10 -2.51
C ARG A 60 -9.90 -3.25 -2.29
N HIS A 61 -9.73 -1.94 -2.18
CA HIS A 61 -10.84 -1.03 -1.94
C HIS A 61 -11.61 -0.69 -3.21
N ASP A 62 -10.91 -0.39 -4.31
CA ASP A 62 -11.51 -0.08 -5.60
C ASP A 62 -10.56 -0.39 -6.76
N ASN A 63 -11.12 -0.53 -7.96
CA ASN A 63 -10.45 -0.95 -9.18
C ASN A 63 -10.90 -0.10 -10.38
N GLN A 64 -10.46 1.15 -10.44
CA GLN A 64 -10.76 2.03 -11.58
C GLN A 64 -9.70 1.94 -12.68
N LYS A 65 -10.15 1.53 -13.88
CA LYS A 65 -9.34 1.42 -15.12
C LYS A 65 -8.00 0.73 -14.88
N THR A 66 -6.94 1.50 -14.69
CA THR A 66 -5.54 1.05 -14.56
C THR A 66 -4.98 1.16 -13.14
N PHE A 67 -5.75 1.62 -12.15
CA PHE A 67 -5.29 1.84 -10.77
C PHE A 67 -5.90 0.83 -9.80
N ARG A 68 -5.20 0.59 -8.69
CA ARG A 68 -5.65 -0.23 -7.56
C ARG A 68 -5.53 0.57 -6.28
N VAL A 69 -6.58 0.55 -5.47
CA VAL A 69 -6.58 1.16 -4.14
C VAL A 69 -6.38 0.06 -3.10
N ILE A 70 -5.30 0.16 -2.34
CA ILE A 70 -5.00 -0.77 -1.24
C ILE A 70 -5.36 -0.07 0.07
N ARG A 71 -6.22 -0.71 0.87
CA ARG A 71 -6.65 -0.25 2.19
C ARG A 71 -5.96 -1.07 3.27
N GLY A 72 -5.42 -0.42 4.30
CA GLY A 72 -4.96 -1.04 5.55
C GLY A 72 -5.59 -0.29 6.72
N PHE A 73 -6.13 -1.02 7.71
CA PHE A 73 -6.71 -0.49 8.95
C PHE A 73 -6.36 -1.40 10.13
#